data_AF-A0A372JE31-F1
#
_entry.id   AF-A0A372JE31-F1
#
_cell.length_a   1.000
_cell.length_b   1.000
_cell.length_c   1.000
_cell.angle_alpha   90.00
_cell.angle_beta   90.00
_cell.angle_gamma   90.00
#
_symmetry.space_group_name_H-M   'P 1'
#
loop_
_entity.id
_entity.type
_entity.pdbx_description
1 polymer ?
#
loop_
_entity_poly.entity_id
_entity_poly.type
_entity_poly.pdbx_seq_one_letter_code
_entity_poly.pdbx_strand_id
1 'polypeptide(L)'
;MTLAVIIATGRAEGPDPFPAAAVPVPSADGGVSLLTRLVRRLERLGVAEHRVITRPALAPPLRKDGHDPVECEDTAADLREIARLARRARTPVVLLPGDLVISDEQLTRLVLDAADRPATAVTVRRPAGRGRPVRVDGSGRVVSAGSGFHRVSAPTADFPGPLCVGEQRTVQAAEIAESIAVLLEVPGALPAVPPAPPAPPTALPAISPSALTTWTTPQTAPPPPPEPEPEAEAETAPESDDGPADEHDALELLLVGLVRAGMPVTADPAAPELVCRRVSGVEAAQEALEAAERADEDGVRLRAAIKRDDGWFATYAVSSWSPLLVRAAAWLGVEPNAVTWASGGLAALAAFCFAGGDRSGMVAGAVLFYLAFVLDCVDGQLARFTRRYSPFGAWLDAMFDRLKEYAVYAGLAAGASAAAWDGGPHAGNVWMLATAALALQTVRHMVDFSYADRPRPAAPDAPPIPLTVAGDQRPERPRTPAAPAGTAERLSRATTAVPALHWAKKIVVLPIGERFAVICLTAALGTARLTFAVLLVWGWIAGCYTLTGRVMRALHG
;
A
#
# COMPACT_ATOMS: atom_id res chain seq x y z
N MET A 1 -11.50 -18.28 7.99
CA MET A 1 -10.87 -18.24 9.33
C MET A 1 -9.38 -18.08 9.13
N THR A 2 -8.65 -17.52 10.08
CA THR A 2 -7.19 -17.27 10.01
C THR A 2 -6.56 -17.90 11.25
N LEU A 3 -5.39 -18.52 11.11
CA LEU A 3 -4.61 -19.05 12.23
C LEU A 3 -3.54 -18.04 12.64
N ALA A 4 -3.43 -17.72 13.93
CA ALA A 4 -2.30 -16.97 14.46
C ALA A 4 -1.24 -17.90 15.09
N VAL A 5 0.03 -17.66 14.78
CA VAL A 5 1.17 -18.32 15.42
C VAL A 5 2.05 -17.22 16.03
N ILE A 6 2.14 -17.22 17.37
CA ILE A 6 2.81 -16.19 18.14
C ILE A 6 4.12 -16.76 18.71
N ILE A 7 5.25 -16.14 18.36
CA ILE A 7 6.59 -16.56 18.78
C ILE A 7 7.00 -15.77 20.02
N ALA A 8 6.85 -16.39 21.19
CA ALA A 8 7.11 -15.82 22.52
C ALA A 8 8.44 -16.32 23.10
N THR A 9 9.50 -16.29 22.29
CA THR A 9 10.86 -16.72 22.68
C THR A 9 11.75 -15.54 23.11
N GLY A 10 11.32 -14.31 22.84
CA GLY A 10 12.02 -13.08 23.26
C GLY A 10 12.10 -12.96 24.78
N ARG A 11 13.26 -12.53 25.28
CA ARG A 11 13.53 -12.31 26.70
C ARG A 11 13.39 -10.85 27.06
N ALA A 12 12.83 -10.61 28.24
CA ALA A 12 12.80 -9.29 28.82
C ALA A 12 14.17 -8.90 29.37
N GLU A 13 14.45 -7.60 29.46
CA GLU A 13 15.63 -7.07 30.13
C GLU A 13 15.58 -7.42 31.63
N GLY A 14 16.64 -8.08 32.11
CA GLY A 14 16.76 -8.49 33.51
C GLY A 14 17.71 -9.67 33.72
N PRO A 15 18.10 -9.94 34.98
CA PRO A 15 19.02 -11.02 35.31
C PRO A 15 18.38 -12.42 35.22
N ASP A 16 17.06 -12.51 35.43
CA ASP A 16 16.32 -13.77 35.38
C ASP A 16 15.62 -13.94 34.02
N PRO A 17 15.54 -15.18 33.49
CA PRO A 17 14.85 -15.44 32.23
C PRO A 17 13.34 -15.18 32.39
N PHE A 18 12.89 -14.04 31.91
CA PHE A 18 11.49 -13.65 31.86
C PHE A 18 11.07 -13.40 30.41
N PRO A 19 9.93 -13.93 29.94
CA PRO A 19 9.51 -13.70 28.56
C PRO A 19 9.09 -12.25 28.36
N ALA A 20 9.63 -11.59 27.33
CA ALA A 20 9.21 -10.25 26.92
C ALA A 20 7.70 -10.21 26.62
N ALA A 21 7.15 -11.32 26.12
CA ALA A 21 5.72 -11.49 25.89
C ALA A 21 4.86 -11.44 27.17
N ALA A 22 5.43 -11.74 28.36
CA ALA A 22 4.74 -11.64 29.65
C ALA A 22 4.95 -10.30 30.37
N VAL A 23 5.64 -9.33 29.74
CA VAL A 23 5.84 -8.00 30.33
C VAL A 23 4.47 -7.42 30.68
N PRO A 24 4.25 -7.05 31.96
CA PRO A 24 2.97 -6.52 32.39
C PRO A 24 2.79 -5.11 31.84
N VAL A 25 1.62 -4.85 31.29
CA VAL A 25 1.25 -3.55 30.75
C VAL A 25 -0.02 -3.02 31.41
N PRO A 26 -0.13 -1.70 31.63
CA PRO A 26 -1.32 -1.10 32.22
C PRO A 26 -2.58 -1.47 31.42
N SER A 27 -3.65 -1.82 32.12
CA SER A 27 -4.95 -2.14 31.55
C SER A 27 -6.04 -1.70 32.52
N ALA A 28 -7.21 -1.32 32.00
CA ALA A 28 -8.36 -0.85 32.78
C ALA A 28 -8.84 -1.86 33.83
N ASP A 29 -8.60 -3.16 33.60
CA ASP A 29 -9.05 -4.28 34.45
C ASP A 29 -7.93 -4.88 35.34
N GLY A 30 -6.84 -4.14 35.57
CA GLY A 30 -5.61 -4.66 36.17
C GLY A 30 -4.64 -5.16 35.10
N GLY A 31 -3.34 -4.93 35.32
CA GLY A 31 -2.31 -5.13 34.29
C GLY A 31 -2.34 -6.53 33.67
N VAL A 32 -2.33 -6.60 32.35
CA VAL A 32 -2.26 -7.85 31.58
C VAL A 32 -0.91 -7.94 30.88
N SER A 33 -0.47 -9.13 30.50
CA SER A 33 0.74 -9.27 29.68
C SER A 33 0.54 -8.75 28.26
N LEU A 34 1.64 -8.36 27.60
CA LEU A 34 1.68 -8.00 26.18
C LEU A 34 1.03 -9.08 25.29
N LEU A 35 1.34 -10.35 25.55
CA LEU A 35 0.76 -11.50 24.85
C LEU A 35 -0.77 -11.52 25.00
N THR A 36 -1.27 -11.38 26.22
CA THR A 36 -2.72 -11.37 26.49
C THR A 36 -3.40 -10.22 25.75
N ARG A 37 -2.78 -9.03 25.73
CA ARG A 37 -3.28 -7.90 24.94
C ARG A 37 -3.29 -8.20 23.44
N LEU A 38 -2.25 -8.84 22.90
CA LEU A 38 -2.18 -9.20 21.48
C LEU A 38 -3.26 -10.24 21.11
N VAL A 39 -3.42 -11.29 21.91
CA VAL A 39 -4.44 -12.34 21.71
C VAL A 39 -5.85 -11.75 21.73
N ARG A 40 -6.20 -10.93 22.72
CA ARG A 40 -7.52 -10.26 22.77
C ARG A 40 -7.79 -9.43 21.53
N ARG A 41 -6.76 -8.80 20.95
CA ARG A 41 -6.91 -8.02 19.72
C ARG A 41 -7.13 -8.90 18.49
N LEU A 42 -6.41 -10.01 18.39
CA LEU A 42 -6.64 -11.03 17.36
C LEU A 42 -8.05 -11.59 17.43
N GLU A 43 -8.57 -11.87 18.63
CA GLU A 43 -9.95 -12.32 18.84
C GLU A 43 -10.98 -11.29 18.36
N ARG A 44 -10.77 -9.99 18.64
CA ARG A 44 -11.62 -8.90 18.11
C ARG A 44 -11.62 -8.83 16.58
N LEU A 45 -10.54 -9.29 15.94
CA LEU A 45 -10.42 -9.39 14.47
C LEU A 45 -10.96 -10.72 13.92
N GLY A 46 -11.56 -11.58 14.75
CA GLY A 46 -12.11 -12.87 14.33
C GLY A 46 -11.07 -13.99 14.22
N VAL A 47 -9.87 -13.81 14.77
CA VAL A 47 -8.80 -14.80 14.84
C VAL A 47 -8.92 -15.53 16.18
N ALA A 48 -9.84 -16.50 16.25
CA ALA A 48 -10.06 -17.29 17.47
C ALA A 48 -9.00 -18.37 17.68
N GLU A 49 -8.47 -18.95 16.59
CA GLU A 49 -7.43 -19.97 16.67
C GLU A 49 -6.05 -19.32 16.72
N HIS A 50 -5.35 -19.51 17.83
CA HIS A 50 -3.97 -19.06 18.01
C HIS A 50 -3.12 -20.14 18.67
N ARG A 51 -1.82 -20.14 18.37
CA ARG A 51 -0.81 -20.99 18.99
C ARG A 51 0.36 -20.14 19.44
N VAL A 52 0.80 -20.35 20.68
CA VAL A 52 1.96 -19.67 21.24
C VAL A 52 3.12 -20.67 21.24
N ILE A 53 4.25 -20.30 20.66
CA ILE A 53 5.49 -21.06 20.71
C ILE A 53 6.44 -20.34 21.65
N THR A 54 7.09 -21.07 22.56
CA THR A 54 8.01 -20.48 23.54
C THR A 54 9.12 -21.46 23.90
N ARG A 55 10.11 -20.99 24.68
CA ARG A 55 11.14 -21.85 25.26
C ARG A 55 10.62 -22.49 26.56
N PRO A 56 11.04 -23.71 26.91
CA PRO A 56 10.68 -24.34 28.19
C PRO A 56 10.92 -23.44 29.41
N ALA A 57 12.06 -22.72 29.44
CA ALA A 57 12.41 -21.81 30.51
C ALA A 57 11.48 -20.57 30.62
N LEU A 58 10.81 -20.20 29.52
CA LEU A 58 9.93 -19.04 29.42
C LEU A 58 8.44 -19.40 29.53
N ALA A 59 8.09 -20.69 29.51
CA ALA A 59 6.71 -21.15 29.56
C ALA A 59 5.95 -20.90 30.89
N PRO A 60 6.57 -21.00 32.09
CA PRO A 60 5.83 -20.90 33.35
C PRO A 60 5.07 -19.58 33.54
N PRO A 61 5.65 -18.39 33.26
CA PRO A 61 4.91 -17.12 33.32
C PRO A 61 3.73 -17.08 32.34
N LEU A 62 3.89 -17.61 31.12
CA LEU A 62 2.84 -17.63 30.11
C LEU A 62 1.66 -18.54 30.51
N ARG A 63 1.94 -19.69 31.15
CA ARG A 63 0.91 -20.57 31.71
C ARG A 63 0.15 -19.93 32.87
N LYS A 64 0.86 -19.18 33.72
CA LYS A 64 0.25 -18.44 34.83
C LYS A 64 -0.73 -17.38 34.31
N ASP A 65 -0.44 -16.80 33.15
CA ASP A 65 -1.31 -15.86 32.43
C ASP A 65 -2.48 -16.55 31.69
N GLY A 66 -2.60 -17.89 31.77
CA GLY A 66 -3.70 -18.65 31.18
C GLY A 66 -3.48 -19.13 29.74
N HIS A 67 -2.25 -19.00 29.20
CA HIS A 67 -1.90 -19.50 27.88
C HIS A 67 -1.45 -20.96 27.93
N ASP A 68 -1.65 -21.70 26.84
CA ASP A 68 -1.14 -23.06 26.66
C ASP A 68 -0.06 -23.08 25.56
N PRO A 69 1.19 -22.68 25.89
CA PRO A 69 2.24 -22.55 24.89
C PRO A 69 2.85 -23.92 24.55
N VAL A 70 3.21 -24.09 23.28
CA VAL A 70 4.05 -25.17 22.80
C VAL A 70 5.50 -24.84 23.14
N GLU A 71 6.15 -25.72 23.88
CA GLU A 71 7.56 -25.60 24.24
C GLU A 71 8.44 -26.17 23.14
N CYS A 72 9.32 -25.32 22.59
CA CYS A 72 10.30 -25.68 21.59
C CYS A 72 11.70 -25.35 22.12
N GLU A 73 12.63 -26.29 22.03
CA GLU A 73 13.98 -26.15 22.61
C GLU A 73 14.83 -25.10 21.89
N ASP A 74 14.68 -24.95 20.58
CA ASP A 74 15.50 -24.09 19.73
C ASP A 74 14.74 -23.52 18.52
N THR A 75 15.42 -22.69 17.72
CA THR A 75 14.86 -22.08 16.51
C THR A 75 14.47 -23.12 15.45
N ALA A 76 15.14 -24.27 15.38
CA ALA A 76 14.79 -25.32 14.43
C ALA A 76 13.46 -25.98 14.82
N ALA A 77 13.24 -26.22 16.11
CA ALA A 77 11.97 -26.68 16.65
C ALA A 77 10.84 -25.66 16.43
N ASP A 78 11.11 -24.35 16.59
CA ASP A 78 10.12 -23.29 16.28
C ASP A 78 9.66 -23.39 14.81
N LEU A 79 10.60 -23.48 13.88
CA LEU A 79 10.33 -23.56 12.45
C LEU A 79 9.57 -24.83 12.06
N ARG A 80 9.84 -25.96 12.73
CA ARG A 80 9.08 -27.19 12.52
C ARG A 80 7.66 -27.10 13.04
N GLU A 81 7.46 -26.46 14.19
CA GLU A 81 6.10 -26.26 14.70
C GLU A 81 5.33 -25.27 13.80
N ILE A 82 5.97 -24.18 13.33
CA ILE A 82 5.40 -23.30 12.30
C ILE A 82 5.03 -24.11 11.05
N ALA A 83 5.92 -24.99 10.56
CA ALA A 83 5.66 -25.83 9.39
C ALA A 83 4.47 -26.77 9.62
N ARG A 84 4.42 -27.43 10.78
CA ARG A 84 3.32 -28.32 11.17
C ARG A 84 1.98 -27.59 11.19
N LEU A 85 1.95 -26.41 11.80
CA LEU A 85 0.75 -25.58 11.90
C LEU A 85 0.31 -25.08 10.53
N ALA A 86 1.24 -24.56 9.72
CA ALA A 86 0.95 -24.06 8.37
C ALA A 86 0.42 -25.15 7.42
N ARG A 87 0.95 -26.39 7.48
CA ARG A 87 0.42 -27.53 6.68
C ARG A 87 -1.03 -27.87 7.03
N ARG A 88 -1.45 -27.64 8.28
CA ARG A 88 -2.78 -28.00 8.80
C ARG A 88 -3.80 -26.89 8.64
N ALA A 89 -3.37 -25.62 8.67
CA ALA A 89 -4.25 -24.47 8.78
C ALA A 89 -5.32 -24.40 7.68
N ARG A 90 -5.00 -24.75 6.42
CA ARG A 90 -5.88 -24.57 5.24
C ARG A 90 -6.58 -23.20 5.20
N THR A 91 -5.93 -22.22 5.78
CA THR A 91 -6.40 -20.86 6.04
C THR A 91 -5.17 -19.95 6.07
N PRO A 92 -5.31 -18.63 5.92
CA PRO A 92 -4.19 -17.72 6.09
C PRO A 92 -3.53 -17.91 7.46
N VAL A 93 -2.20 -17.85 7.50
CA VAL A 93 -1.39 -17.99 8.72
C VAL A 93 -0.70 -16.67 9.02
N VAL A 94 -1.03 -16.06 10.15
CA VAL A 94 -0.42 -14.83 10.64
C VAL A 94 0.62 -15.19 11.70
N LEU A 95 1.85 -14.73 11.50
CA LEU A 95 3.02 -14.99 12.34
C LEU A 95 3.42 -13.69 13.02
N LEU A 96 3.50 -13.70 14.36
CA LEU A 96 3.72 -12.50 15.16
C LEU A 96 4.76 -12.76 16.26
N PRO A 97 5.68 -11.82 16.52
CA PRO A 97 6.44 -11.84 17.77
C PRO A 97 5.51 -11.63 18.98
N GLY A 98 5.72 -12.38 20.07
CA GLY A 98 4.95 -12.23 21.31
C GLY A 98 5.27 -10.94 22.08
N ASP A 99 6.42 -10.35 21.79
CA ASP A 99 6.93 -9.09 22.33
C ASP A 99 6.64 -7.88 21.42
N LEU A 100 5.67 -8.01 20.52
CA LEU A 100 5.29 -6.99 19.56
C LEU A 100 4.29 -5.98 20.16
N VAL A 101 4.61 -4.69 20.04
CA VAL A 101 3.62 -3.62 20.12
C VAL A 101 3.32 -3.12 18.71
N ILE A 102 2.05 -3.25 18.34
CA ILE A 102 1.52 -2.92 17.01
C ILE A 102 0.24 -2.10 17.16
N SER A 103 0.06 -1.07 16.34
CA SER A 103 -1.18 -0.29 16.20
C SER A 103 -2.32 -1.17 15.67
N ASP A 104 -3.56 -0.88 16.08
CA ASP A 104 -4.72 -1.71 15.75
C ASP A 104 -4.99 -1.69 14.23
N GLU A 105 -4.83 -0.55 13.58
CA GLU A 105 -4.91 -0.40 12.12
C GLU A 105 -3.86 -1.22 11.37
N GLN A 106 -2.62 -1.25 11.86
CA GLN A 106 -1.54 -2.02 11.23
C GLN A 106 -1.76 -3.53 11.39
N LEU A 107 -2.22 -3.96 12.57
CA LEU A 107 -2.61 -5.36 12.80
C LEU A 107 -3.82 -5.75 11.93
N THR A 108 -4.81 -4.85 11.81
CA THR A 108 -5.99 -5.08 10.98
C THR A 108 -5.63 -5.26 9.51
N ARG A 109 -4.73 -4.43 8.96
CA ARG A 109 -4.21 -4.58 7.59
C ARG A 109 -3.52 -5.92 7.37
N LEU A 110 -2.69 -6.34 8.32
CA LEU A 110 -1.98 -7.61 8.22
C LEU A 110 -2.91 -8.83 8.31
N VAL A 111 -3.96 -8.76 9.12
CA VAL A 111 -4.87 -9.89 9.35
C VAL A 111 -5.97 -9.96 8.29
N LEU A 112 -6.61 -8.83 7.96
CA LEU A 112 -7.77 -8.78 7.07
C LEU A 112 -7.41 -8.50 5.61
N ASP A 113 -6.50 -7.56 5.35
CA ASP A 113 -6.24 -7.08 3.98
C ASP A 113 -5.15 -7.91 3.26
N ALA A 114 -4.37 -8.69 3.99
CA ALA A 114 -3.26 -9.50 3.46
C ALA A 114 -3.62 -10.96 3.16
N ALA A 115 -4.78 -11.45 3.62
CA ALA A 115 -5.17 -12.86 3.57
C ALA A 115 -5.16 -13.48 2.16
N ASP A 116 -5.51 -12.68 1.14
CA ASP A 116 -5.57 -13.11 -0.26
C ASP A 116 -4.23 -13.01 -1.01
N ARG A 117 -3.20 -12.43 -0.38
CA ARG A 117 -1.87 -12.27 -0.99
C ARG A 117 -1.00 -13.51 -0.70
N PRO A 118 -0.07 -13.88 -1.60
CA PRO A 118 0.84 -15.02 -1.38
C PRO A 118 1.55 -14.96 -0.02
N ALA A 119 2.21 -13.84 0.26
CA ALA A 119 2.75 -13.48 1.55
C ALA A 119 2.83 -11.96 1.69
N THR A 120 2.74 -11.46 2.93
CA THR A 120 2.82 -10.03 3.26
C THR A 120 3.64 -9.84 4.53
N ALA A 121 4.69 -9.03 4.47
CA ALA A 121 5.55 -8.70 5.60
C ALA A 121 5.36 -7.23 5.99
N VAL A 122 5.13 -6.95 7.28
CA VAL A 122 5.10 -5.56 7.77
C VAL A 122 6.50 -4.99 7.68
N THR A 123 6.63 -3.76 7.18
CA THR A 123 7.92 -3.07 7.08
C THR A 123 7.85 -1.71 7.73
N VAL A 124 8.92 -1.28 8.38
CA VAL A 124 9.05 0.03 9.04
C VAL A 124 10.18 0.84 8.42
N ARG A 125 10.06 2.16 8.40
CA ARG A 125 11.03 3.05 7.77
C ARG A 125 12.31 3.12 8.60
N ARG A 126 13.48 2.95 7.98
CA ARG A 126 14.78 3.11 8.66
C ARG A 126 15.05 4.56 9.12
N PRO A 127 15.74 4.77 10.26
CA PRO A 127 16.20 3.75 11.21
C PRO A 127 15.08 3.45 12.22
N ALA A 128 14.44 2.30 12.12
CA ALA A 128 13.34 1.94 13.02
C ALA A 128 13.78 0.78 13.93
N GLY A 129 14.68 1.08 14.87
CA GLY A 129 15.02 0.17 15.99
C GLY A 129 15.45 -1.25 15.58
N ARG A 130 15.32 -2.21 16.52
CA ARG A 130 15.79 -3.62 16.47
C ARG A 130 15.29 -4.50 15.30
N GLY A 131 14.69 -3.95 14.25
CA GLY A 131 14.23 -4.73 13.09
C GLY A 131 15.38 -5.15 12.16
N ARG A 132 15.21 -6.26 11.43
CA ARG A 132 16.21 -6.70 10.44
C ARG A 132 16.09 -5.94 9.13
N PRO A 133 17.21 -5.60 8.47
CA PRO A 133 17.17 -4.92 7.19
C PRO A 133 16.43 -5.74 6.13
N VAL A 134 15.62 -5.05 5.33
CA VAL A 134 15.01 -5.57 4.10
C VAL A 134 15.16 -4.57 2.97
N ARG A 135 15.13 -5.06 1.73
CA ARG A 135 15.08 -4.21 0.53
C ARG A 135 13.75 -4.43 -0.18
N VAL A 136 13.02 -3.34 -0.35
CA VAL A 136 11.73 -3.28 -1.03
C VAL A 136 11.93 -2.60 -2.37
N ASP A 137 11.43 -3.20 -3.45
CA ASP A 137 11.51 -2.60 -4.78
C ASP A 137 10.41 -1.56 -5.04
N GLY A 138 10.46 -0.89 -6.19
CA GLY A 138 9.46 0.11 -6.57
C GLY A 138 8.04 -0.43 -6.79
N SER A 139 7.86 -1.76 -6.82
CA SER A 139 6.54 -2.41 -6.90
C SER A 139 5.95 -2.71 -5.51
N GLY A 140 6.70 -2.42 -4.44
CA GLY A 140 6.28 -2.72 -3.06
C GLY A 140 6.52 -4.18 -2.68
N ARG A 141 7.45 -4.89 -3.35
CA ARG A 141 7.81 -6.27 -3.02
C ARG A 141 9.10 -6.32 -2.23
N VAL A 142 9.17 -7.22 -1.24
CA VAL A 142 10.43 -7.53 -0.55
C VAL A 142 11.28 -8.39 -1.49
N VAL A 143 12.40 -7.84 -1.96
CA VAL A 143 13.32 -8.51 -2.89
C VAL A 143 14.58 -9.03 -2.22
N SER A 144 14.83 -8.63 -0.98
CA SER A 144 15.91 -9.12 -0.15
C SER A 144 15.56 -8.94 1.32
N ALA A 145 15.89 -9.93 2.15
CA ALA A 145 15.66 -9.92 3.57
C ALA A 145 16.90 -10.38 4.33
N GLY A 146 17.11 -9.82 5.51
CA GLY A 146 18.22 -10.15 6.39
C GLY A 146 17.78 -11.02 7.55
N SER A 147 18.74 -11.74 8.12
CA SER A 147 18.60 -12.46 9.39
C SER A 147 19.96 -12.51 10.08
N GLY A 148 20.05 -13.21 11.22
CA GLY A 148 21.33 -13.54 11.87
C GLY A 148 22.34 -14.33 11.01
N PHE A 149 22.00 -14.74 9.78
CA PHE A 149 22.92 -15.39 8.83
C PHE A 149 23.03 -14.67 7.47
N HIS A 150 22.10 -13.76 7.16
CA HIS A 150 21.90 -13.24 5.81
C HIS A 150 21.96 -11.71 5.79
N ARG A 151 22.67 -11.17 4.79
CA ARG A 151 22.83 -9.73 4.61
C ARG A 151 21.99 -9.18 3.48
N VAL A 152 21.61 -7.92 3.65
CA VAL A 152 20.88 -7.14 2.65
C VAL A 152 21.76 -6.03 2.12
N SER A 153 21.97 -6.00 0.81
CA SER A 153 22.62 -4.89 0.12
C SER A 153 21.62 -3.76 -0.09
N ALA A 154 22.03 -2.53 0.23
CA ALA A 154 21.22 -1.31 0.09
C ALA A 154 19.81 -1.41 0.71
N PRO A 155 19.69 -1.69 2.02
CA PRO A 155 18.39 -1.85 2.67
C PRO A 155 17.55 -0.57 2.58
N THR A 156 16.25 -0.71 2.43
CA THR A 156 15.29 0.41 2.29
C THR A 156 14.30 0.50 3.45
N ALA A 157 14.14 -0.58 4.23
CA ALA A 157 13.24 -0.67 5.37
C ALA A 157 13.76 -1.72 6.36
N ASP A 158 13.13 -1.78 7.54
CA ASP A 158 13.34 -2.85 8.52
C ASP A 158 12.10 -3.74 8.66
N PHE A 159 12.33 -5.00 9.01
CA PHE A 159 11.32 -6.00 9.30
C PHE A 159 11.24 -6.22 10.83
N PRO A 160 10.12 -5.85 11.47
CA PRO A 160 9.96 -6.01 12.91
C PRO A 160 9.42 -7.40 13.32
N GLY A 161 9.20 -8.33 12.37
CA GLY A 161 8.74 -9.69 12.63
C GLY A 161 7.34 -10.07 12.10
N PRO A 162 6.32 -9.20 12.10
CA PRO A 162 4.98 -9.57 11.65
C PRO A 162 4.88 -9.96 10.17
N LEU A 163 4.38 -11.15 9.91
CA LEU A 163 4.30 -11.78 8.58
C LEU A 163 2.94 -12.49 8.43
N CYS A 164 2.32 -12.41 7.26
CA CYS A 164 1.11 -13.15 6.93
C CYS A 164 1.35 -13.96 5.66
N VAL A 165 1.03 -15.26 5.70
CA VAL A 165 1.07 -16.16 4.54
C VAL A 165 -0.37 -16.47 4.14
N GLY A 166 -0.72 -16.16 2.89
CA GLY A 166 -2.07 -16.41 2.37
C GLY A 166 -2.34 -17.90 2.22
N GLU A 167 -3.62 -18.27 2.26
CA GLU A 167 -4.09 -19.67 2.27
C GLU A 167 -3.41 -20.53 1.18
N GLN A 168 -3.33 -20.00 -0.04
CA GLN A 168 -2.79 -20.69 -1.23
C GLN A 168 -1.30 -21.04 -1.13
N ARG A 169 -0.55 -20.44 -0.19
CA ARG A 169 0.91 -20.59 -0.07
C ARG A 169 1.37 -21.15 1.28
N THR A 170 0.44 -21.51 2.16
CA THR A 170 0.75 -22.08 3.48
C THR A 170 1.58 -23.36 3.43
N VAL A 171 1.26 -24.27 2.51
CA VAL A 171 2.03 -25.52 2.31
C VAL A 171 3.46 -25.22 1.86
N GLN A 172 3.63 -24.32 0.88
CA GLN A 172 4.95 -23.91 0.41
C GLN A 172 5.77 -23.23 1.51
N ALA A 173 5.15 -22.36 2.32
CA ALA A 173 5.80 -21.74 3.46
C ALA A 173 6.24 -22.79 4.51
N ALA A 174 5.45 -23.84 4.71
CA ALA A 174 5.80 -24.93 5.61
C ALA A 174 6.98 -25.78 5.13
N GLU A 175 7.09 -26.03 3.82
CA GLU A 175 8.24 -26.71 3.22
C GLU A 175 9.53 -25.88 3.37
N ILE A 176 9.40 -24.56 3.20
CA ILE A 176 10.49 -23.61 3.40
C ILE A 176 10.93 -23.60 4.87
N ALA A 177 9.99 -23.51 5.81
CA ALA A 177 10.28 -23.54 7.24
C ALA A 177 10.99 -24.84 7.66
N GLU A 178 10.53 -26.00 7.18
CA GLU A 178 11.18 -27.30 7.41
C GLU A 178 12.59 -27.33 6.84
N SER A 179 12.79 -26.81 5.62
CA SER A 179 14.10 -26.77 4.97
C SER A 179 15.09 -25.92 5.75
N ILE A 180 14.65 -24.79 6.32
CA ILE A 180 15.48 -23.95 7.19
C ILE A 180 15.82 -24.70 8.48
N ALA A 181 14.85 -25.38 9.10
CA ALA A 181 15.07 -26.16 10.32
C ALA A 181 16.14 -27.24 10.12
N VAL A 182 16.10 -27.96 9.01
CA VAL A 182 17.13 -28.95 8.64
C VAL A 182 18.51 -28.30 8.48
N LEU A 183 18.59 -27.10 7.89
CA LEU A 183 19.85 -26.38 7.74
C LEU A 183 20.44 -25.89 9.07
N LEU A 184 19.60 -25.54 10.06
CA LEU A 184 20.06 -25.13 11.38
C LEU A 184 20.70 -26.29 12.16
N GLU A 185 20.23 -27.52 11.96
CA GLU A 185 20.76 -28.71 12.63
C GLU A 185 22.07 -29.22 12.04
N VAL A 186 22.40 -28.82 10.81
CA VAL A 186 23.66 -29.19 10.16
C VAL A 186 24.70 -28.10 10.48
N PRO A 187 25.70 -28.38 11.34
CA PRO A 187 26.66 -27.37 11.73
C PRO A 187 27.41 -26.82 10.52
N GLY A 188 27.45 -25.48 10.39
CA GLY A 188 28.12 -24.80 9.29
C GLY A 188 27.39 -24.84 7.93
N ALA A 189 26.17 -25.38 7.86
CA ALA A 189 25.38 -25.32 6.63
C ALA A 189 24.90 -23.89 6.31
N LEU A 190 24.51 -23.14 7.35
CA LEU A 190 24.27 -21.71 7.23
C LEU A 190 25.58 -20.92 7.36
N PRO A 191 25.71 -19.82 6.61
CA PRO A 191 26.95 -19.06 6.58
C PRO A 191 27.17 -18.30 7.89
N ALA A 192 28.40 -18.31 8.41
CA ALA A 192 28.78 -17.36 9.46
C ALA A 192 28.69 -15.93 8.90
N VAL A 193 28.02 -15.00 9.60
CA VAL A 193 27.93 -13.60 9.17
C VAL A 193 29.32 -12.98 9.24
N PRO A 194 29.94 -12.59 8.11
CA PRO A 194 31.20 -11.86 8.20
C PRO A 194 30.93 -10.43 8.74
N PRO A 195 31.94 -9.65 9.17
CA PRO A 195 31.75 -8.25 9.55
C PRO A 195 31.25 -7.41 8.35
N ALA A 196 30.50 -6.32 8.62
CA ALA A 196 30.07 -5.33 7.62
C ALA A 196 31.23 -4.98 6.66
N PRO A 197 31.04 -4.98 5.32
CA PRO A 197 32.07 -4.41 4.44
C PRO A 197 32.31 -2.97 4.88
N PRO A 198 33.57 -2.47 4.85
CA PRO A 198 33.88 -1.09 5.22
C PRO A 198 33.00 -0.15 4.38
N ALA A 199 32.43 0.86 5.05
CA ALA A 199 31.67 1.89 4.36
C ALA A 199 32.50 2.43 3.19
N PRO A 200 31.93 2.56 1.98
CA PRO A 200 32.65 3.19 0.88
C PRO A 200 33.06 4.59 1.33
N PRO A 201 34.28 5.05 1.01
CA PRO A 201 34.74 6.37 1.40
C PRO A 201 33.71 7.39 0.94
N THR A 202 33.28 8.25 1.86
CA THR A 202 32.33 9.33 1.63
C THR A 202 32.89 10.22 0.52
N ALA A 203 32.55 9.92 -0.72
CA ALA A 203 32.81 10.82 -1.82
C ALA A 203 31.89 12.02 -1.58
N LEU A 204 32.47 13.12 -1.11
CA LEU A 204 31.84 14.42 -1.12
C LEU A 204 31.16 14.58 -2.50
N PRO A 205 29.88 14.97 -2.56
CA PRO A 205 29.20 15.11 -3.83
C PRO A 205 30.00 16.08 -4.70
N ALA A 206 30.49 15.58 -5.84
CA ALA A 206 31.05 16.44 -6.86
C ALA A 206 29.97 17.44 -7.25
N ILE A 207 30.17 18.71 -6.87
CA ILE A 207 29.31 19.81 -7.26
C ILE A 207 29.41 19.91 -8.80
N SER A 208 28.36 19.51 -9.50
CA SER A 208 28.22 19.79 -10.93
C SER A 208 28.12 21.31 -11.12
N PRO A 209 28.95 21.95 -11.98
CA PRO A 209 28.97 23.40 -12.18
C PRO A 209 27.83 23.86 -13.11
N SER A 210 26.59 23.51 -12.79
CA SER A 210 25.42 23.90 -13.60
C SER A 210 24.20 24.23 -12.74
N ALA A 211 24.42 25.08 -11.74
CA ALA A 211 23.34 25.78 -11.05
C ALA A 211 23.83 27.18 -10.62
N LEU A 212 24.21 28.00 -11.61
CA LEU A 212 24.39 29.44 -11.45
C LEU A 212 23.42 30.15 -12.38
N THR A 213 22.16 30.30 -11.94
CA THR A 213 21.30 31.42 -12.33
C THR A 213 20.21 31.60 -11.28
N THR A 214 20.52 32.29 -10.20
CA THR A 214 19.52 32.82 -9.25
C THR A 214 19.18 34.25 -9.64
N TRP A 215 17.88 34.53 -9.69
CA TRP A 215 17.32 35.87 -9.78
C TRP A 215 17.55 36.61 -8.45
N THR A 216 18.14 37.79 -8.55
CA THR A 216 18.37 38.75 -7.46
C THR A 216 17.08 39.44 -7.02
N THR A 217 16.85 39.49 -5.70
CA THR A 217 16.07 40.56 -5.04
C THR A 217 16.75 40.90 -3.70
N PRO A 218 16.75 42.16 -3.22
CA PRO A 218 17.73 42.65 -2.24
C PRO A 218 17.44 42.25 -0.80
N GLN A 219 18.55 42.11 -0.06
CA GLN A 219 18.69 41.58 1.29
C GLN A 219 18.59 42.71 2.34
N THR A 220 17.79 42.49 3.39
CA THR A 220 17.99 43.13 4.70
C THR A 220 18.74 42.12 5.58
N ALA A 221 19.88 42.52 6.14
CA ALA A 221 20.83 41.63 6.81
C ALA A 221 20.28 41.02 8.12
N PRO A 222 20.37 39.68 8.33
CA PRO A 222 20.29 39.08 9.65
C PRO A 222 21.68 39.02 10.34
N PRO A 223 21.73 38.92 11.69
CA PRO A 223 22.96 38.99 12.49
C PRO A 223 23.87 37.76 12.30
N PRO A 224 25.16 37.86 12.69
CA PRO A 224 26.15 36.80 12.46
C PRO A 224 25.82 35.52 13.25
N PRO A 225 26.17 34.34 12.69
CA PRO A 225 25.92 33.05 13.34
C PRO A 225 26.82 32.87 14.59
N PRO A 226 26.36 32.13 15.61
CA PRO A 226 27.19 31.73 16.73
C PRO A 226 28.29 30.75 16.30
N GLU A 227 29.38 30.73 17.06
CA GLU A 227 30.57 29.89 16.85
C GLU A 227 30.23 28.39 16.82
N PRO A 228 30.99 27.57 16.07
CA PRO A 228 30.74 26.14 15.95
C PRO A 228 31.00 25.44 17.28
N GLU A 229 29.98 24.77 17.81
CA GLU A 229 30.11 23.78 18.88
C GLU A 229 31.04 22.64 18.41
N PRO A 230 31.83 22.04 19.31
CA PRO A 230 32.79 21.00 18.94
C PRO A 230 32.06 19.81 18.31
N GLU A 231 32.67 19.27 17.25
CA GLU A 231 32.25 18.07 16.54
C GLU A 231 31.87 16.98 17.54
N ALA A 232 30.57 16.67 17.62
CA ALA A 232 30.10 15.48 18.30
C ALA A 232 30.75 14.29 17.59
N GLU A 233 31.66 13.63 18.31
CA GLU A 233 32.23 12.34 17.94
C GLU A 233 31.11 11.47 17.40
N ALA A 234 31.36 10.86 16.24
CA ALA A 234 30.43 9.93 15.62
C ALA A 234 30.08 8.84 16.63
N GLU A 235 28.91 8.99 17.25
CA GLU A 235 28.30 8.00 18.11
C GLU A 235 28.16 6.74 17.27
N THR A 236 29.09 5.80 17.49
CA THR A 236 28.96 4.43 17.04
C THR A 236 27.58 3.97 17.48
N ALA A 237 26.73 3.65 16.49
CA ALA A 237 25.43 3.04 16.74
C ALA A 237 25.61 1.95 17.80
N PRO A 238 24.75 1.89 18.84
CA PRO A 238 24.92 0.91 19.88
C PRO A 238 24.96 -0.46 19.22
N GLU A 239 26.04 -1.20 19.48
CA GLU A 239 26.09 -2.63 19.23
C GLU A 239 24.78 -3.20 19.77
N SER A 240 24.06 -3.93 18.92
CA SER A 240 22.88 -4.65 19.36
C SER A 240 23.29 -5.49 20.56
N ASP A 241 22.62 -5.26 21.70
CA ASP A 241 22.62 -6.17 22.84
C ASP A 241 22.09 -7.51 22.34
N ASP A 242 23.00 -8.29 21.77
CA ASP A 242 22.78 -9.66 21.34
C ASP A 242 22.63 -10.45 22.65
N GLY A 243 21.40 -10.86 22.93
CA GLY A 243 21.16 -11.99 23.83
C GLY A 243 22.05 -13.18 23.45
N PRO A 244 22.19 -14.20 24.33
CA PRO A 244 23.19 -15.25 24.19
C PRO A 244 23.29 -15.74 22.74
N ALA A 245 24.52 -15.70 22.21
CA ALA A 245 24.93 -15.70 20.80
C ALA A 245 24.43 -16.86 19.90
N ASP A 246 23.56 -17.74 20.40
CA ASP A 246 23.13 -18.97 19.74
C ASP A 246 21.66 -18.97 19.28
N GLU A 247 20.84 -17.99 19.68
CA GLU A 247 19.39 -18.02 19.43
C GLU A 247 18.96 -17.08 18.29
N HIS A 248 18.53 -17.66 17.16
CA HIS A 248 18.16 -16.94 15.94
C HIS A 248 16.65 -16.75 15.86
N ASP A 249 16.19 -15.64 15.28
CA ASP A 249 14.75 -15.38 15.13
C ASP A 249 14.15 -16.18 13.96
N ALA A 250 13.17 -17.03 14.27
CA ALA A 250 12.48 -17.87 13.29
C ALA A 250 11.73 -17.08 12.20
N LEU A 251 11.18 -15.91 12.54
CA LEU A 251 10.40 -15.09 11.61
C LEU A 251 11.30 -14.38 10.60
N GLU A 252 12.47 -13.91 11.05
CA GLU A 252 13.50 -13.35 10.17
C GLU A 252 13.98 -14.41 9.16
N LEU A 253 14.33 -15.59 9.66
CA LEU A 253 14.77 -16.72 8.85
C LEU A 253 13.71 -17.17 7.84
N LEU A 254 12.45 -17.26 8.28
CA LEU A 254 11.33 -17.62 7.41
C LEU A 254 11.16 -16.57 6.31
N LEU A 255 11.18 -15.27 6.62
CA LEU A 255 11.10 -14.22 5.60
C LEU A 255 12.22 -14.36 4.56
N VAL A 256 13.46 -14.63 4.99
CA VAL A 256 14.57 -14.91 4.07
C VAL A 256 14.24 -16.11 3.19
N GLY A 257 13.78 -17.22 3.77
CA GLY A 257 13.37 -18.41 3.03
C GLY A 257 12.30 -18.14 1.98
N LEU A 258 11.25 -17.39 2.33
CA LEU A 258 10.17 -17.05 1.40
C LEU A 258 10.70 -16.23 0.21
N VAL A 259 11.45 -15.15 0.50
CA VAL A 259 12.02 -14.28 -0.54
C VAL A 259 13.00 -15.05 -1.43
N ARG A 260 13.86 -15.88 -0.83
CA ARG A 260 14.88 -16.65 -1.55
C ARG A 260 14.34 -17.85 -2.31
N ALA A 261 13.20 -18.40 -1.91
CA ALA A 261 12.47 -19.40 -2.68
C ALA A 261 11.71 -18.79 -3.88
N GLY A 262 11.78 -17.47 -4.06
CA GLY A 262 11.09 -16.74 -5.13
C GLY A 262 9.62 -16.46 -4.82
N MET A 263 9.14 -16.73 -3.59
CA MET A 263 7.75 -16.44 -3.22
C MET A 263 7.50 -14.92 -3.27
N PRO A 264 6.42 -14.45 -3.92
CA PRO A 264 6.07 -13.04 -3.91
C PRO A 264 5.68 -12.57 -2.50
N VAL A 265 6.57 -11.83 -1.84
CA VAL A 265 6.31 -11.20 -0.54
C VAL A 265 6.00 -9.72 -0.74
N THR A 266 4.77 -9.32 -0.42
CA THR A 266 4.35 -7.91 -0.47
C THR A 266 4.83 -7.19 0.79
N ALA A 267 5.47 -6.05 0.65
CA ALA A 267 5.77 -5.19 1.79
C ALA A 267 4.50 -4.43 2.19
N ASP A 268 4.14 -4.49 3.46
CA ASP A 268 3.10 -3.66 4.06
C ASP A 268 3.76 -2.57 4.91
N PRO A 269 4.08 -1.39 4.33
CA PRO A 269 4.75 -0.34 5.08
C PRO A 269 3.82 0.23 6.14
N ALA A 270 4.28 0.20 7.38
CA ALA A 270 3.69 0.93 8.48
C ALA A 270 3.81 2.42 8.20
N ALA A 271 2.69 3.15 8.35
CA ALA A 271 2.74 4.60 8.26
C ALA A 271 3.58 5.14 9.43
N PRO A 272 4.28 6.27 9.28
CA PRO A 272 5.11 6.84 10.35
C PRO A 272 4.37 7.05 11.68
N GLU A 273 3.06 7.26 11.62
CA GLU A 273 2.18 7.46 12.76
C GLU A 273 1.78 6.15 13.46
N LEU A 274 1.89 5.00 12.78
CA LEU A 274 1.52 3.70 13.34
C LEU A 274 2.71 3.04 14.04
N VAL A 275 2.46 2.49 15.23
CA VAL A 275 3.48 1.75 15.97
C VAL A 275 3.56 0.32 15.44
N CYS A 276 4.77 -0.16 15.18
CA CYS A 276 5.05 -1.57 14.93
C CYS A 276 6.51 -1.85 15.32
N ARG A 277 6.74 -2.21 16.57
CA ARG A 277 8.09 -2.51 17.09
C ARG A 277 8.05 -3.59 18.16
N ARG A 278 9.16 -4.32 18.29
CA ARG A 278 9.37 -5.27 19.39
C ARG A 278 9.90 -4.54 20.61
N VAL A 279 9.54 -5.00 21.80
CA VAL A 279 9.91 -4.39 23.08
C VAL A 279 10.46 -5.43 24.06
N SER A 280 11.53 -5.09 24.76
CA SER A 280 12.21 -5.98 25.71
C SER A 280 11.96 -5.63 27.18
N GLY A 281 11.33 -4.50 27.50
CA GLY A 281 11.18 -4.04 28.89
C GLY A 281 9.83 -3.39 29.15
N VAL A 282 9.49 -3.23 30.44
CA VAL A 282 8.26 -2.59 30.88
C VAL A 282 8.18 -1.15 30.38
N GLU A 283 9.27 -0.38 30.51
CA GLU A 283 9.32 1.02 30.09
C GLU A 283 9.15 1.17 28.57
N ALA A 284 9.89 0.38 27.78
CA ALA A 284 9.76 0.37 26.33
C ALA A 284 8.36 -0.07 25.86
N ALA A 285 7.75 -1.03 26.57
CA ALA A 285 6.38 -1.47 26.30
C ALA A 285 5.37 -0.36 26.60
N GLN A 286 5.49 0.34 27.73
CA GLN A 286 4.64 1.47 28.10
C GLN A 286 4.75 2.61 27.09
N GLU A 287 5.97 3.03 26.74
CA GLU A 287 6.20 4.07 25.74
C GLU A 287 5.60 3.69 24.37
N ALA A 288 5.77 2.43 23.94
CA ALA A 288 5.22 1.95 22.68
C ALA A 288 3.68 1.94 22.68
N LEU A 289 3.08 1.57 23.81
CA LEU A 289 1.62 1.54 23.97
C LEU A 289 1.02 2.93 24.01
N GLU A 290 1.63 3.86 24.75
CA GLU A 290 1.21 5.26 24.76
C GLU A 290 1.34 5.89 23.36
N ALA A 291 2.41 5.56 22.63
CA ALA A 291 2.58 6.00 21.25
C ALA A 291 1.49 5.42 20.34
N ALA A 292 1.11 4.16 20.52
CA ALA A 292 0.04 3.52 19.76
C ALA A 292 -1.33 4.14 20.11
N GLU A 293 -1.59 4.49 21.37
CA GLU A 293 -2.83 5.13 21.81
C GLU A 293 -2.95 6.59 21.34
N ARG A 294 -1.82 7.29 21.17
CA ARG A 294 -1.77 8.64 20.60
C ARG A 294 -1.81 8.67 19.07
N ALA A 295 -1.68 7.53 18.40
CA ALA A 295 -1.64 7.46 16.94
C ALA A 295 -3.00 7.81 16.33
N ASP A 296 -3.02 8.69 15.33
CA ASP A 296 -4.22 8.99 14.53
C ASP A 296 -4.46 7.88 13.50
N GLU A 297 -4.88 6.72 13.99
CA GLU A 297 -5.14 5.53 13.15
C GLU A 297 -6.24 5.78 12.11
N ASP A 298 -7.29 6.52 12.49
CA ASP A 298 -8.38 6.87 11.59
C ASP A 298 -7.91 7.79 10.46
N GLY A 299 -7.05 8.77 10.77
CA GLY A 299 -6.44 9.63 9.76
C GLY A 299 -5.54 8.84 8.80
N VAL A 300 -4.76 7.88 9.31
CA VAL A 300 -3.97 6.97 8.45
C VAL A 300 -4.87 6.15 7.54
N ARG A 301 -5.94 5.56 8.09
CA ARG A 301 -6.94 4.79 7.33
C ARG A 301 -7.62 5.63 6.26
N LEU A 302 -7.96 6.87 6.58
CA LEU A 302 -8.62 7.81 5.67
C LEU A 302 -7.70 8.24 4.52
N ARG A 303 -6.41 8.49 4.80
CA ARG A 303 -5.41 8.75 3.75
C ARG A 303 -5.19 7.54 2.85
N ALA A 304 -5.13 6.34 3.43
CA ALA A 304 -4.99 5.09 2.69
C ALA A 304 -6.23 4.76 1.84
N ALA A 305 -7.41 5.25 2.24
CA ALA A 305 -8.66 5.11 1.50
C ALA A 305 -8.72 5.98 0.22
N ILE A 306 -7.79 6.90 -0.02
CA ILE A 306 -7.68 7.64 -1.29
C ILE A 306 -6.80 6.86 -2.26
N LYS A 307 -7.18 6.79 -3.54
CA LYS A 307 -6.40 6.02 -4.53
C LYS A 307 -5.16 6.83 -4.92
N ARG A 308 -3.98 6.22 -4.73
CA ARG A 308 -2.68 6.89 -4.97
C ARG A 308 -2.49 7.36 -6.42
N ASP A 309 -3.10 6.65 -7.36
CA ASP A 309 -2.91 6.88 -8.80
C ASP A 309 -4.04 7.68 -9.47
N ASP A 310 -4.84 8.42 -8.70
CA ASP A 310 -5.94 9.21 -9.26
C ASP A 310 -5.50 10.25 -10.31
N GLY A 311 -6.47 10.63 -11.15
CA GLY A 311 -6.33 11.71 -12.13
C GLY A 311 -6.17 13.07 -11.43
N TRP A 312 -5.64 14.04 -12.15
CA TRP A 312 -5.38 15.39 -11.64
C TRP A 312 -6.65 16.01 -11.04
N PHE A 313 -7.77 15.91 -11.75
CA PHE A 313 -9.02 16.51 -11.29
C PHE A 313 -9.52 15.85 -10.00
N ALA A 314 -9.53 14.52 -9.95
CA ALA A 314 -9.95 13.78 -8.76
C ALA A 314 -9.04 14.08 -7.55
N THR A 315 -7.72 14.21 -7.76
CA THR A 315 -6.77 14.52 -6.69
C THR A 315 -7.02 15.91 -6.09
N TYR A 316 -7.13 16.95 -6.91
CA TYR A 316 -7.15 18.33 -6.41
C TYR A 316 -8.56 18.88 -6.16
N ALA A 317 -9.54 18.52 -6.99
CA ALA A 317 -10.90 19.05 -6.90
C ALA A 317 -11.84 18.22 -6.01
N VAL A 318 -11.43 17.00 -5.62
CA VAL A 318 -12.27 16.09 -4.81
C VAL A 318 -11.51 15.55 -3.59
N SER A 319 -10.41 14.83 -3.82
CA SER A 319 -9.68 14.08 -2.78
C SER A 319 -9.04 14.98 -1.71
N SER A 320 -8.88 16.27 -2.00
CA SER A 320 -8.40 17.28 -1.06
C SER A 320 -9.38 17.53 0.11
N TRP A 321 -10.67 17.27 -0.06
CA TRP A 321 -11.70 17.54 0.94
C TRP A 321 -12.74 16.42 1.13
N SER A 322 -12.82 15.45 0.21
CA SER A 322 -13.68 14.27 0.33
C SER A 322 -13.47 13.44 1.61
N PRO A 323 -12.28 13.41 2.25
CA PRO A 323 -12.11 12.81 3.58
C PRO A 323 -13.12 13.30 4.63
N LEU A 324 -13.54 14.57 4.55
CA LEU A 324 -14.54 15.13 5.46
C LEU A 324 -15.92 14.47 5.25
N LEU A 325 -16.29 14.23 3.98
CA LEU A 325 -17.53 13.53 3.62
C LEU A 325 -17.48 12.06 4.03
N VAL A 326 -16.35 11.38 3.81
CA VAL A 326 -16.16 9.98 4.21
C VAL A 326 -16.32 9.84 5.72
N ARG A 327 -15.70 10.73 6.50
CA ARG A 327 -15.83 10.72 7.96
C ARG A 327 -17.27 10.97 8.40
N ALA A 328 -17.96 11.93 7.79
CA ALA A 328 -19.37 12.21 8.09
C ALA A 328 -20.28 11.02 7.73
N ALA A 329 -20.09 10.41 6.55
CA ALA A 329 -20.86 9.26 6.10
C ALA A 329 -20.64 8.03 7.00
N ALA A 330 -19.38 7.78 7.40
CA ALA A 330 -19.04 6.70 8.33
C ALA A 330 -19.68 6.94 9.72
N TRP A 331 -19.64 8.17 10.22
CA TRP A 331 -20.28 8.55 11.49
C TRP A 331 -21.80 8.37 11.45
N LEU A 332 -22.43 8.69 10.33
CA LEU A 332 -23.87 8.47 10.09
C LEU A 332 -24.24 7.01 9.80
N GLY A 333 -23.26 6.11 9.69
CA GLY A 333 -23.49 4.70 9.37
C GLY A 333 -23.98 4.44 7.94
N VAL A 334 -23.76 5.37 7.02
CA VAL A 334 -24.19 5.25 5.62
C VAL A 334 -23.42 4.11 4.94
N GLU A 335 -24.14 3.28 4.18
CA GLU A 335 -23.50 2.20 3.41
C GLU A 335 -22.88 2.72 2.11
N PRO A 336 -21.73 2.20 1.67
CA PRO A 336 -21.10 2.60 0.40
C PRO A 336 -22.07 2.52 -0.80
N ASN A 337 -22.83 1.43 -0.92
CA ASN A 337 -23.80 1.26 -2.00
C ASN A 337 -24.89 2.33 -2.00
N ALA A 338 -25.29 2.85 -0.83
CA ALA A 338 -26.27 3.93 -0.74
C ALA A 338 -25.69 5.24 -1.29
N VAL A 339 -24.40 5.51 -1.07
CA VAL A 339 -23.69 6.64 -1.65
C VAL A 339 -23.60 6.49 -3.18
N THR A 340 -23.32 5.29 -3.69
CA THR A 340 -23.34 4.99 -5.13
C THR A 340 -24.70 5.27 -5.76
N TRP A 341 -25.80 4.84 -5.12
CA TRP A 341 -27.17 5.16 -5.56
C TRP A 341 -27.46 6.65 -5.57
N ALA A 342 -27.07 7.37 -4.52
CA ALA A 342 -27.22 8.82 -4.44
C ALA A 342 -26.45 9.54 -5.56
N SER A 343 -25.22 9.09 -5.84
CA SER A 343 -24.41 9.59 -6.96
C SER A 343 -25.11 9.37 -8.32
N GLY A 344 -25.65 8.18 -8.56
CA GLY A 344 -26.43 7.88 -9.76
C GLY A 344 -27.67 8.77 -9.90
N GLY A 345 -28.40 9.00 -8.80
CA GLY A 345 -29.55 9.90 -8.74
C GLY A 345 -29.20 11.36 -9.07
N LEU A 346 -28.11 11.88 -8.53
CA LEU A 346 -27.63 13.23 -8.85
C LEU A 346 -27.26 13.38 -10.34
N ALA A 347 -26.63 12.36 -10.94
CA ALA A 347 -26.32 12.38 -12.36
C ALA A 347 -27.58 12.32 -13.25
N ALA A 348 -28.59 11.54 -12.85
CA ALA A 348 -29.88 11.52 -13.55
C ALA A 348 -30.58 12.88 -13.47
N LEU A 349 -30.56 13.53 -12.30
CA LEU A 349 -31.07 14.89 -12.14
C LEU A 349 -30.27 15.91 -12.97
N ALA A 350 -28.95 15.77 -13.04
CA ALA A 350 -28.11 16.59 -13.90
C ALA A 350 -28.48 16.45 -15.37
N ALA A 351 -28.67 15.22 -15.86
CA ALA A 351 -29.13 14.94 -17.22
C ALA A 351 -30.50 15.57 -17.50
N PHE A 352 -31.42 15.52 -16.54
CA PHE A 352 -32.71 16.19 -16.63
C PHE A 352 -32.57 17.72 -16.73
N CYS A 353 -31.72 18.35 -15.90
CA CYS A 353 -31.44 19.78 -16.00
C CYS A 353 -30.81 20.17 -17.36
N PHE A 354 -29.88 19.37 -17.87
CA PHE A 354 -29.31 19.58 -19.20
C PHE A 354 -30.35 19.47 -20.32
N ALA A 355 -31.35 18.60 -20.17
CA ALA A 355 -32.42 18.43 -21.14
C ALA A 355 -33.36 19.64 -21.24
N GLY A 356 -33.33 20.57 -20.27
CA GLY A 356 -34.08 21.83 -20.34
C GLY A 356 -33.59 22.77 -21.44
N GLY A 357 -32.32 22.66 -21.85
CA GLY A 357 -31.78 23.41 -23.00
C GLY A 357 -31.51 24.90 -22.75
N ASP A 358 -31.76 25.42 -21.55
CA ASP A 358 -31.49 26.79 -21.15
C ASP A 358 -30.18 26.91 -20.32
N ARG A 359 -29.67 28.13 -20.17
CA ARG A 359 -28.40 28.39 -19.47
C ARG A 359 -28.43 28.00 -17.99
N SER A 360 -29.57 28.21 -17.32
CA SER A 360 -29.70 27.87 -15.90
C SER A 360 -29.71 26.35 -15.70
N GLY A 361 -30.40 25.61 -16.59
CA GLY A 361 -30.36 24.15 -16.65
C GLY A 361 -28.95 23.62 -16.91
N MET A 362 -28.19 24.26 -17.80
CA MET A 362 -26.79 23.89 -18.08
C MET A 362 -25.87 24.09 -16.87
N VAL A 363 -26.00 25.20 -16.14
CA VAL A 363 -25.20 25.46 -14.93
C VAL A 363 -25.62 24.53 -13.80
N ALA A 364 -26.92 24.37 -13.55
CA ALA A 364 -27.43 23.48 -12.51
C ALA A 364 -27.01 22.02 -12.79
N GLY A 365 -27.15 21.56 -14.04
CA GLY A 365 -26.71 20.24 -14.47
C GLY A 365 -25.21 20.03 -14.26
N ALA A 366 -24.38 21.01 -14.58
CA ALA A 366 -22.93 20.93 -14.36
C ALA A 366 -22.56 20.83 -12.87
N VAL A 367 -23.21 21.60 -12.01
CA VAL A 367 -23.00 21.52 -10.55
C VAL A 367 -23.45 20.16 -10.02
N LEU A 368 -24.64 19.69 -10.40
CA LEU A 368 -25.16 18.40 -9.98
C LEU A 368 -24.30 17.24 -10.46
N PHE A 369 -23.79 17.30 -11.69
CA PHE A 369 -22.92 16.27 -12.24
C PHE A 369 -21.54 16.25 -11.56
N TYR A 370 -20.99 17.42 -11.22
CA TYR A 370 -19.80 17.49 -10.37
C TYR A 370 -20.06 16.86 -8.99
N LEU A 371 -21.17 17.18 -8.33
CA LEU A 371 -21.52 16.58 -7.04
C LEU A 371 -21.74 15.06 -7.15
N ALA A 372 -22.32 14.58 -8.24
CA ALA A 372 -22.42 13.14 -8.53
C ALA A 372 -21.03 12.50 -8.56
N PHE A 373 -20.05 13.11 -9.25
CA PHE A 373 -18.67 12.64 -9.27
C PHE A 373 -17.97 12.66 -7.90
N VAL A 374 -18.27 13.68 -7.07
CA VAL A 374 -17.77 13.68 -5.70
C VAL A 374 -18.29 12.47 -4.92
N LEU A 375 -19.59 12.19 -4.99
CA LEU A 375 -20.18 11.04 -4.28
C LEU A 375 -19.65 9.70 -4.81
N ASP A 376 -19.37 9.60 -6.11
CA ASP A 376 -18.72 8.44 -6.75
C ASP A 376 -17.31 8.21 -6.19
N CYS A 377 -16.53 9.28 -5.96
CA CYS A 377 -15.25 9.13 -5.26
C CYS A 377 -15.43 8.74 -3.78
N VAL A 378 -16.46 9.29 -3.11
CA VAL A 378 -16.73 9.06 -1.69
C VAL A 378 -17.20 7.63 -1.44
N ASP A 379 -17.97 7.00 -2.32
CA ASP A 379 -18.44 5.63 -2.11
C ASP A 379 -17.28 4.63 -2.02
N GLY A 380 -16.31 4.71 -2.92
CA GLY A 380 -15.15 3.83 -2.97
C GLY A 380 -14.14 4.17 -1.88
N GLN A 381 -14.03 5.45 -1.49
CA GLN A 381 -13.26 5.84 -0.31
C GLN A 381 -13.91 5.33 0.98
N LEU A 382 -15.24 5.41 1.10
CA LEU A 382 -15.99 4.93 2.25
C LEU A 382 -15.93 3.40 2.37
N ALA A 383 -16.04 2.67 1.26
CA ALA A 383 -15.87 1.23 1.22
C ALA A 383 -14.48 0.81 1.74
N ARG A 384 -13.42 1.51 1.31
CA ARG A 384 -12.05 1.27 1.77
C ARG A 384 -11.85 1.64 3.24
N PHE A 385 -12.33 2.80 3.65
CA PHE A 385 -12.24 3.30 5.02
C PHE A 385 -13.00 2.39 6.01
N THR A 386 -14.16 1.87 5.63
CA THR A 386 -14.96 0.98 6.49
C THR A 386 -14.67 -0.50 6.29
N ARG A 387 -13.78 -0.84 5.33
CA ARG A 387 -13.52 -2.21 4.84
C ARG A 387 -14.78 -2.99 4.43
N ARG A 388 -15.82 -2.29 4.00
CA ARG A 388 -17.09 -2.87 3.52
C ARG A 388 -17.05 -3.05 2.01
N TYR A 389 -16.26 -4.03 1.57
CA TYR A 389 -16.16 -4.41 0.16
C TYR A 389 -17.26 -5.39 -0.22
N SER A 390 -17.78 -5.28 -1.44
CA SER A 390 -18.63 -6.33 -2.01
C SER A 390 -18.44 -6.44 -3.52
N PRO A 391 -18.51 -7.65 -4.10
CA PRO A 391 -18.50 -7.84 -5.55
C PRO A 391 -19.63 -7.07 -6.24
N PHE A 392 -20.81 -7.04 -5.61
CA PHE A 392 -21.94 -6.27 -6.10
C PHE A 392 -21.67 -4.77 -6.12
N GLY A 393 -21.10 -4.20 -5.04
CA GLY A 393 -20.75 -2.78 -4.98
C GLY A 393 -19.71 -2.40 -6.04
N ALA A 394 -18.67 -3.22 -6.23
CA ALA A 394 -17.66 -2.99 -7.27
C ALA A 394 -18.24 -3.05 -8.69
N TRP A 395 -19.19 -3.97 -8.93
CA TRP A 395 -19.91 -4.03 -10.21
C TRP A 395 -20.85 -2.83 -10.40
N LEU A 396 -21.58 -2.43 -9.35
CA LEU A 396 -22.52 -1.32 -9.38
C LEU A 396 -21.81 0.00 -9.67
N ASP A 397 -20.70 0.26 -8.97
CA ASP A 397 -19.79 1.39 -9.19
C ASP A 397 -19.38 1.44 -10.67
N ALA A 398 -18.77 0.36 -11.20
CA ALA A 398 -18.34 0.28 -12.59
C ALA A 398 -19.46 0.48 -13.63
N MET A 399 -20.70 0.06 -13.34
CA MET A 399 -21.86 0.29 -14.20
C MET A 399 -22.31 1.75 -14.18
N PHE A 400 -22.40 2.34 -13.00
CA PHE A 400 -22.83 3.71 -12.80
C PHE A 400 -21.85 4.72 -13.39
N ASP A 401 -20.58 4.41 -13.32
CA ASP A 401 -19.48 5.07 -14.00
C ASP A 401 -19.71 5.29 -15.51
N ARG A 402 -20.49 4.41 -16.15
CA ARG A 402 -20.88 4.51 -17.58
C ARG A 402 -22.26 5.13 -17.76
N LEU A 403 -23.22 4.69 -16.96
CA LEU A 403 -24.60 5.15 -17.05
C LEU A 403 -24.71 6.66 -16.84
N LYS A 404 -23.97 7.21 -15.86
CA LYS A 404 -23.92 8.64 -15.56
C LYS A 404 -23.46 9.45 -16.78
N GLU A 405 -22.37 9.04 -17.42
CA GLU A 405 -21.80 9.72 -18.59
C GLU A 405 -22.78 9.69 -19.77
N TYR A 406 -23.39 8.54 -20.05
CA TYR A 406 -24.34 8.40 -21.18
C TYR A 406 -25.67 9.11 -20.94
N ALA A 407 -26.16 9.13 -19.70
CA ALA A 407 -27.36 9.88 -19.34
C ALA A 407 -27.14 11.39 -19.58
N VAL A 408 -25.99 11.93 -19.18
CA VAL A 408 -25.65 13.34 -19.42
C VAL A 408 -25.48 13.64 -20.90
N TYR A 409 -24.90 12.73 -21.69
CA TYR A 409 -24.84 12.88 -23.15
C TYR A 409 -26.24 12.98 -23.76
N ALA A 410 -27.16 12.10 -23.34
CA ALA A 410 -28.54 12.13 -23.80
C ALA A 410 -29.25 13.43 -23.37
N GLY A 411 -29.07 13.87 -22.12
CA GLY A 411 -29.62 15.12 -21.59
C GLY A 411 -29.15 16.35 -22.37
N LEU A 412 -27.84 16.47 -22.60
CA LEU A 412 -27.26 17.57 -23.39
C LEU A 412 -27.77 17.59 -24.84
N ALA A 413 -27.91 16.42 -25.47
CA ALA A 413 -28.41 16.32 -26.85
C ALA A 413 -29.91 16.63 -26.96
N ALA A 414 -30.71 16.15 -26.01
CA ALA A 414 -32.12 16.48 -25.90
C ALA A 414 -32.32 17.98 -25.67
N GLY A 415 -31.59 18.59 -24.74
CA GLY A 415 -31.69 20.02 -24.43
C GLY A 415 -31.29 20.91 -25.60
N ALA A 416 -30.23 20.56 -26.35
CA ALA A 416 -29.87 21.29 -27.56
C ALA A 416 -30.93 21.19 -28.66
N SER A 417 -31.66 20.08 -28.72
CA SER A 417 -32.79 19.89 -29.65
C SER A 417 -34.01 20.68 -29.21
N ALA A 418 -34.33 20.69 -27.91
CA ALA A 418 -35.42 21.48 -27.33
C ALA A 418 -35.18 22.99 -27.51
N ALA A 419 -33.97 23.47 -27.21
CA ALA A 419 -33.59 24.86 -27.43
C ALA A 419 -33.66 25.30 -28.91
N ALA A 420 -33.56 24.35 -29.85
CA ALA A 420 -33.71 24.63 -31.28
C ALA A 420 -35.14 24.94 -31.70
N TRP A 421 -36.14 24.50 -30.93
CA TRP A 421 -37.53 24.87 -31.16
C TRP A 421 -37.85 26.28 -30.67
N ASP A 422 -37.19 26.74 -29.61
CA ASP A 422 -37.39 28.06 -29.02
C ASP A 422 -36.42 29.14 -29.53
N GLY A 423 -35.54 28.80 -30.48
CA GLY A 423 -34.52 29.73 -31.01
C GLY A 423 -33.45 30.15 -29.99
N GLY A 424 -33.28 29.35 -28.94
CA GLY A 424 -32.36 29.65 -27.85
C GLY A 424 -30.88 29.59 -28.25
N PRO A 425 -29.96 30.18 -27.44
CA PRO A 425 -28.52 30.23 -27.73
C PRO A 425 -27.84 28.85 -27.74
N HIS A 426 -28.54 27.78 -27.35
CA HIS A 426 -28.07 26.40 -27.32
C HIS A 426 -28.69 25.52 -28.43
N ALA A 427 -29.44 26.11 -29.35
CA ALA A 427 -30.10 25.44 -30.47
C ALA A 427 -29.13 24.68 -31.39
N GLY A 428 -29.38 23.38 -31.61
CA GLY A 428 -28.74 22.62 -32.67
C GLY A 428 -28.94 21.11 -32.57
N ASN A 429 -29.04 20.43 -33.72
CA ASN A 429 -29.05 18.96 -33.75
C ASN A 429 -27.63 18.42 -33.49
N VAL A 430 -27.36 18.06 -32.23
CA VAL A 430 -26.06 17.50 -31.80
C VAL A 430 -26.12 15.99 -31.54
N TRP A 431 -27.22 15.32 -31.87
CA TRP A 431 -27.36 13.86 -31.65
C TRP A 431 -26.26 13.07 -32.35
N MET A 432 -25.87 13.47 -33.57
CA MET A 432 -24.75 12.82 -34.26
C MET A 432 -23.43 12.94 -33.48
N LEU A 433 -23.17 14.10 -32.87
CA LEU A 433 -21.97 14.30 -32.05
C LEU A 433 -22.05 13.50 -30.74
N ALA A 434 -23.22 13.46 -30.11
CA ALA A 434 -23.46 12.69 -28.89
C ALA A 434 -23.29 11.17 -29.14
N THR A 435 -23.86 10.65 -30.23
CA THR A 435 -23.70 9.24 -30.63
C THR A 435 -22.26 8.93 -30.98
N ALA A 436 -21.56 9.82 -31.69
CA ALA A 436 -20.13 9.63 -31.99
C ALA A 436 -19.27 9.62 -30.72
N ALA A 437 -19.55 10.50 -29.76
CA ALA A 437 -18.84 10.55 -28.48
C ALA A 437 -19.10 9.28 -27.65
N LEU A 438 -20.36 8.82 -27.59
CA LEU A 438 -20.72 7.56 -26.94
C LEU A 438 -20.02 6.37 -27.59
N ALA A 439 -19.99 6.29 -28.92
CA ALA A 439 -19.31 5.21 -29.64
C ALA A 439 -17.80 5.21 -29.37
N LEU A 440 -17.16 6.37 -29.46
CA LEU A 440 -15.73 6.53 -29.16
C LEU A 440 -15.41 6.09 -27.73
N GLN A 441 -16.19 6.54 -26.75
CA GLN A 441 -15.97 6.22 -25.35
C GLN A 441 -16.21 4.73 -25.05
N THR A 442 -17.23 4.13 -25.67
CA THR A 442 -17.49 2.69 -25.59
C THR A 442 -16.30 1.87 -26.12
N VAL A 443 -15.78 2.22 -27.29
CA VAL A 443 -14.61 1.55 -27.88
C VAL A 443 -13.39 1.68 -26.96
N ARG A 444 -13.12 2.88 -26.45
CA ARG A 444 -12.00 3.13 -25.53
C ARG A 444 -12.10 2.28 -24.27
N HIS A 445 -13.28 2.24 -23.65
CA HIS A 445 -13.50 1.42 -22.47
C HIS A 445 -13.35 -0.07 -22.76
N MET A 446 -13.86 -0.56 -23.87
CA MET A 446 -13.65 -1.96 -24.26
C MET A 446 -12.16 -2.27 -24.41
N VAL A 447 -11.38 -1.40 -25.07
CA VAL A 447 -9.93 -1.56 -25.20
C VAL A 447 -9.22 -1.48 -23.83
N ASP A 448 -9.69 -0.66 -22.90
CA ASP A 448 -9.20 -0.58 -21.52
C ASP A 448 -9.46 -1.87 -20.75
N PHE A 449 -10.69 -2.37 -20.77
CA PHE A 449 -11.08 -3.61 -20.11
C PHE A 449 -10.34 -4.81 -20.69
N SER A 450 -10.32 -4.97 -22.02
CA SER A 450 -9.61 -6.09 -22.67
C SER A 450 -8.10 -6.06 -22.41
N TYR A 451 -7.50 -4.88 -22.24
CA TYR A 451 -6.08 -4.78 -21.86
C TYR A 451 -5.86 -5.07 -20.38
N ALA A 452 -6.78 -4.65 -19.50
CA ALA A 452 -6.69 -4.89 -18.06
C ALA A 452 -6.90 -6.37 -17.71
N ASP A 453 -7.75 -7.07 -18.47
CA ASP A 453 -8.06 -8.49 -18.28
C ASP A 453 -6.96 -9.43 -18.81
N ARG A 454 -5.93 -8.89 -19.49
CA ARG A 454 -4.78 -9.70 -19.89
C ARG A 454 -4.15 -10.32 -18.64
N PRO A 455 -3.97 -11.65 -18.60
CA PRO A 455 -3.21 -12.30 -17.55
C PRO A 455 -1.83 -11.64 -17.51
N ARG A 456 -1.56 -10.88 -16.45
CA ARG A 456 -0.20 -10.45 -16.19
C ARG A 456 0.56 -11.74 -15.87
N PRO A 457 1.60 -12.12 -16.64
CA PRO A 457 2.42 -13.24 -16.22
C PRO A 457 2.85 -12.95 -14.79
N ALA A 458 2.64 -13.91 -13.90
CA ALA A 458 3.21 -13.83 -12.56
C ALA A 458 4.69 -13.46 -12.78
N ALA A 459 5.16 -12.39 -12.12
CA ALA A 459 6.57 -12.04 -12.21
C ALA A 459 7.34 -13.34 -11.97
N PRO A 460 8.19 -13.79 -12.92
CA PRO A 460 8.82 -15.09 -12.82
C PRO A 460 9.48 -15.16 -11.46
N ASP A 461 9.22 -16.25 -10.73
CA ASP A 461 9.85 -16.49 -9.43
C ASP A 461 11.33 -16.17 -9.60
N ALA A 462 11.82 -15.22 -8.81
CA ALA A 462 13.23 -14.88 -8.86
C ALA A 462 13.98 -16.20 -8.63
N PRO A 463 14.91 -16.59 -9.53
CA PRO A 463 15.54 -17.89 -9.45
C PRO A 463 16.15 -18.04 -8.06
N PRO A 464 15.87 -19.17 -7.38
CA PRO A 464 16.04 -19.25 -5.96
C PRO A 464 17.50 -19.04 -5.57
N ILE A 465 17.72 -18.26 -4.52
CA ILE A 465 19.05 -18.06 -3.93
C ILE A 465 19.19 -19.09 -2.81
N PRO A 466 20.22 -19.95 -2.81
CA PRO A 466 20.40 -20.91 -1.72
C PRO A 466 20.50 -20.21 -0.36
N LEU A 467 19.88 -20.78 0.68
CA LEU A 467 19.98 -20.29 2.06
C LEU A 467 21.40 -20.39 2.64
N THR A 468 22.27 -21.19 2.03
CA THR A 468 23.67 -21.37 2.44
C THR A 468 24.58 -20.19 2.07
N VAL A 469 24.07 -19.16 1.37
CA VAL A 469 24.85 -17.98 0.93
C VAL A 469 24.54 -16.76 1.79
N ALA A 470 25.55 -16.10 2.36
CA ALA A 470 25.31 -14.95 3.25
C ALA A 470 24.73 -13.72 2.52
N GLY A 471 25.24 -13.40 1.33
CA GLY A 471 24.85 -12.21 0.58
C GLY A 471 23.56 -12.37 -0.22
N ASP A 472 22.87 -11.25 -0.46
CA ASP A 472 21.77 -11.14 -1.42
C ASP A 472 22.22 -10.74 -2.83
N GLN A 473 23.52 -10.51 -3.00
CA GLN A 473 24.13 -10.23 -4.30
C GLN A 473 24.29 -11.53 -5.07
N ARG A 474 23.69 -11.59 -6.26
CA ARG A 474 24.08 -12.55 -7.27
C ARG A 474 25.59 -12.40 -7.54
N PRO A 475 26.34 -13.48 -7.84
CA PRO A 475 27.62 -13.32 -8.52
C PRO A 475 27.38 -12.39 -9.69
N GLU A 476 28.18 -11.34 -9.86
CA GLU A 476 28.07 -10.43 -11.00
C GLU A 476 27.99 -11.29 -12.26
N ARG A 477 26.80 -11.47 -12.83
CA ARG A 477 26.72 -11.85 -14.23
C ARG A 477 27.49 -10.74 -14.93
N PRO A 478 28.47 -11.03 -15.81
CA PRO A 478 29.04 -9.99 -16.65
C PRO A 478 27.84 -9.25 -17.21
N ARG A 479 27.75 -7.94 -16.92
CA ARG A 479 26.60 -7.11 -17.28
C ARG A 479 26.39 -7.32 -18.77
N THR A 480 25.51 -8.26 -19.16
CA THR A 480 24.87 -8.18 -20.44
C THR A 480 24.14 -6.86 -20.29
N PRO A 481 24.51 -5.81 -21.03
CA PRO A 481 23.82 -4.54 -20.91
C PRO A 481 22.34 -4.92 -21.01
N ALA A 482 21.57 -4.61 -19.96
CA ALA A 482 20.12 -4.77 -20.02
C ALA A 482 19.73 -4.19 -21.37
N ALA A 483 19.05 -4.97 -22.21
CA ALA A 483 18.67 -4.53 -23.55
C ALA A 483 18.22 -3.09 -23.41
N PRO A 484 18.93 -2.12 -24.05
CA PRO A 484 18.85 -0.73 -23.65
C PRO A 484 17.38 -0.39 -23.61
N ALA A 485 16.89 0.02 -22.43
CA ALA A 485 15.50 0.44 -22.28
C ALA A 485 15.20 1.31 -23.48
N GLY A 486 14.23 0.89 -24.31
CA GLY A 486 14.00 1.53 -25.60
C GLY A 486 13.89 3.03 -25.39
N THR A 487 14.30 3.84 -26.37
CA THR A 487 14.32 5.31 -26.25
C THR A 487 13.03 5.86 -25.65
N ALA A 488 11.90 5.24 -25.98
CA ALA A 488 10.57 5.51 -25.43
C ALA A 488 10.44 5.25 -23.91
N GLU A 489 11.00 4.19 -23.37
CA GLU A 489 10.93 3.86 -21.95
C GLU A 489 11.82 4.79 -21.11
N ARG A 490 13.03 5.09 -21.59
CA ARG A 490 13.93 6.07 -20.93
C ARG A 490 13.31 7.46 -20.94
N LEU A 491 12.75 7.88 -22.07
CA LEU A 491 12.05 9.16 -22.18
C LEU A 491 10.82 9.19 -21.28
N SER A 492 10.06 8.10 -21.20
CA SER A 492 8.90 8.02 -20.31
C SER A 492 9.31 8.16 -18.84
N ARG A 493 10.34 7.44 -18.38
CA ARG A 493 10.83 7.56 -17.00
C ARG A 493 11.34 8.98 -16.68
N ALA A 494 12.12 9.57 -17.58
CA ALA A 494 12.65 10.92 -17.41
C ALA A 494 11.53 11.97 -17.32
N THR A 495 10.51 11.87 -18.17
CA THR A 495 9.39 12.80 -18.19
C THR A 495 8.40 12.57 -17.03
N THR A 496 8.37 11.38 -16.42
CA THR A 496 7.58 11.13 -15.20
C THR A 496 8.23 11.74 -13.95
N ALA A 497 9.56 11.96 -13.95
CA ALA A 497 10.27 12.61 -12.85
C ALA A 497 9.96 14.11 -12.73
N VAL A 498 9.40 14.74 -13.77
CA VAL A 498 9.00 16.15 -13.77
C VAL A 498 7.51 16.26 -13.43
N PRO A 499 7.12 16.90 -12.31
CA PRO A 499 5.73 16.92 -11.84
C PRO A 499 4.71 17.42 -12.88
N ALA A 500 5.06 18.47 -13.62
CA ALA A 500 4.19 19.02 -14.67
C ALA A 500 3.96 18.03 -15.82
N LEU A 501 5.01 17.33 -16.26
CA LEU A 501 4.91 16.34 -17.33
C LEU A 501 4.22 15.05 -16.86
N HIS A 502 4.40 14.66 -15.59
CA HIS A 502 3.64 13.58 -14.98
C HIS A 502 2.13 13.86 -15.04
N TRP A 503 1.71 15.06 -14.62
CA TRP A 503 0.30 15.44 -14.68
C TRP A 503 -0.21 15.61 -16.11
N ALA A 504 0.58 16.22 -16.99
CA ALA A 504 0.22 16.32 -18.41
C ALA A 504 -0.05 14.95 -19.02
N LYS A 505 0.80 13.94 -18.75
CA LYS A 505 0.56 12.56 -19.22
C LYS A 505 -0.72 11.96 -18.65
N LYS A 506 -1.01 12.17 -17.36
CA LYS A 506 -2.26 11.67 -16.74
C LYS A 506 -3.49 12.34 -17.36
N ILE A 507 -3.43 13.65 -17.57
CA ILE A 507 -4.50 14.46 -18.16
C ILE A 507 -4.74 14.09 -19.64
N VAL A 508 -3.68 13.86 -20.42
CA VAL A 508 -3.78 13.51 -21.85
C VAL A 508 -4.59 12.24 -22.08
N VAL A 509 -4.53 11.26 -21.18
CA VAL A 509 -5.33 10.02 -21.27
C VAL A 509 -6.83 10.28 -21.09
N LEU A 510 -7.20 11.49 -20.66
CA LEU A 510 -8.57 11.91 -20.40
C LEU A 510 -9.31 10.88 -19.49
N PRO A 511 -8.83 10.68 -18.23
CA PRO A 511 -9.48 9.81 -17.26
C PRO A 511 -10.89 10.30 -16.90
N ILE A 512 -11.61 9.50 -16.11
CA ILE A 512 -13.03 9.74 -15.78
C ILE A 512 -13.21 11.13 -15.16
N GLY A 513 -12.40 11.50 -14.16
CA GLY A 513 -12.49 12.81 -13.51
C GLY A 513 -12.28 13.98 -14.48
N GLU A 514 -11.27 13.89 -15.36
CA GLU A 514 -11.01 14.91 -16.36
C GLU A 514 -12.14 15.02 -17.40
N ARG A 515 -12.75 13.90 -17.82
CA ARG A 515 -13.94 13.95 -18.70
C ARG A 515 -15.10 14.65 -18.04
N PHE A 516 -15.38 14.31 -16.78
CA PHE A 516 -16.47 14.93 -16.04
C PHE A 516 -16.22 16.42 -15.85
N ALA A 517 -14.98 16.83 -15.54
CA ALA A 517 -14.59 18.23 -15.47
C ALA A 517 -14.80 18.96 -16.81
N VAL A 518 -14.39 18.35 -17.93
CA VAL A 518 -14.62 18.90 -19.27
C VAL A 518 -16.11 19.10 -19.50
N ILE A 519 -16.95 18.08 -19.26
CA ILE A 519 -18.40 18.16 -19.43
C ILE A 519 -18.99 19.31 -18.60
N CYS A 520 -18.67 19.37 -17.30
CA CYS A 520 -19.18 20.41 -16.41
C CYS A 520 -18.79 21.81 -16.89
N LEU A 521 -17.51 22.02 -17.24
CA LEU A 521 -17.00 23.34 -17.63
C LEU A 521 -17.54 23.78 -19.00
N THR A 522 -17.50 22.90 -20.00
CA THR A 522 -17.94 23.27 -21.36
C THR A 522 -19.46 23.39 -21.46
N ALA A 523 -20.22 22.61 -20.69
CA ALA A 523 -21.67 22.77 -20.62
C ALA A 523 -22.05 24.07 -19.88
N ALA A 524 -21.48 24.32 -18.70
CA ALA A 524 -21.80 25.50 -17.90
C ALA A 524 -21.42 26.81 -18.60
N LEU A 525 -20.29 26.86 -19.31
CA LEU A 525 -19.75 28.06 -19.94
C LEU A 525 -20.08 28.17 -21.43
N GLY A 526 -20.36 27.05 -22.10
CA GLY A 526 -20.52 26.97 -23.55
C GLY A 526 -21.87 26.39 -23.97
N THR A 527 -21.83 25.46 -24.92
CA THR A 527 -23.00 24.79 -25.51
C THR A 527 -22.77 23.30 -25.57
N ALA A 528 -23.83 22.51 -25.71
CA ALA A 528 -23.72 21.05 -25.89
C ALA A 528 -22.81 20.69 -27.08
N ARG A 529 -22.87 21.46 -28.17
CA ARG A 529 -22.00 21.27 -29.35
C ARG A 529 -20.52 21.42 -28.98
N LEU A 530 -20.15 22.43 -28.20
CA LEU A 530 -18.78 22.61 -27.73
C LEU A 530 -18.35 21.42 -26.87
N THR A 531 -19.21 21.01 -25.92
CA THR A 531 -18.94 19.85 -25.05
C THR A 531 -18.62 18.60 -25.87
N PHE A 532 -19.48 18.22 -26.82
CA PHE A 532 -19.23 17.03 -27.62
C PHE A 532 -18.03 17.18 -28.57
N ALA A 533 -17.79 18.37 -29.13
CA ALA A 533 -16.62 18.60 -29.97
C ALA A 533 -15.31 18.41 -29.20
N VAL A 534 -15.22 18.96 -27.97
CA VAL A 534 -14.05 18.80 -27.11
C VAL A 534 -13.87 17.33 -26.71
N LEU A 535 -14.96 16.66 -26.30
CA LEU A 535 -14.93 15.24 -25.94
C LEU A 535 -14.48 14.35 -27.10
N LEU A 536 -14.93 14.62 -28.32
CA LEU A 536 -14.53 13.87 -29.51
C LEU A 536 -13.05 14.09 -29.85
N VAL A 537 -12.61 15.34 -29.93
CA VAL A 537 -11.23 15.68 -30.32
C VAL A 537 -10.25 15.15 -29.28
N TRP A 538 -10.45 15.49 -28.00
CA TRP A 538 -9.56 15.02 -26.94
C TRP A 538 -9.73 13.51 -26.73
N GLY A 539 -10.96 13.01 -26.80
CA GLY A 539 -11.25 11.58 -26.70
C GLY A 539 -10.47 10.76 -27.73
N TRP A 540 -10.37 11.26 -28.95
CA TRP A 540 -9.64 10.62 -30.04
C TRP A 540 -8.12 10.66 -29.80
N ILE A 541 -7.57 11.82 -29.44
CA ILE A 541 -6.14 11.97 -29.09
C ILE A 541 -5.75 11.00 -27.97
N ALA A 542 -6.55 10.97 -26.92
CA ALA A 542 -6.33 10.10 -25.77
C ALA A 542 -6.43 8.62 -26.15
N GLY A 543 -7.38 8.24 -27.00
CA GLY A 543 -7.50 6.88 -27.54
C GLY A 543 -6.29 6.47 -28.39
N CYS A 544 -5.81 7.35 -29.28
CA CYS A 544 -4.59 7.11 -30.05
C CYS A 544 -3.37 6.97 -29.15
N TYR A 545 -3.23 7.82 -28.13
CA TYR A 545 -2.12 7.79 -27.18
C TYR A 545 -2.10 6.46 -26.39
N THR A 546 -3.24 6.04 -25.81
CA THR A 546 -3.30 4.80 -25.03
C THR A 546 -3.13 3.55 -25.89
N LEU A 547 -3.76 3.51 -27.07
CA LEU A 547 -3.65 2.39 -27.99
C LEU A 547 -2.20 2.22 -28.48
N THR A 548 -1.55 3.30 -28.87
CA THR A 548 -0.14 3.28 -29.30
C THR A 548 0.76 2.74 -28.18
N GLY A 549 0.61 3.26 -26.96
CA GLY A 549 1.40 2.80 -25.82
C GLY A 549 1.16 1.32 -25.46
N ARG A 550 -0.05 0.82 -25.66
CA ARG A 550 -0.41 -0.60 -25.42
C ARG A 550 0.09 -1.52 -26.52
N VAL A 551 -0.05 -1.13 -27.78
CA VAL A 551 0.48 -1.89 -28.93
C VAL A 551 2.00 -1.98 -28.83
N MET A 552 2.67 -0.86 -28.53
CA MET A 552 4.13 -0.85 -28.32
C MET A 552 4.56 -1.83 -27.21
N ARG A 553 3.83 -1.87 -26.08
CA ARG A 553 4.11 -2.83 -25.00
C ARG A 553 3.79 -4.26 -25.38
N ALA A 554 2.77 -4.51 -26.19
CA ALA A 554 2.39 -5.85 -26.63
C ALA A 554 3.34 -6.42 -27.69
N LEU A 555 4.01 -5.56 -28.47
CA LEU A 555 4.98 -5.97 -29.49
C LEU A 555 6.40 -6.15 -28.95
N HIS A 556 6.74 -5.49 -27.83
CA HIS A 556 8.10 -5.46 -27.29
C HIS A 556 8.24 -6.01 -25.86
N GLY A 557 7.14 -6.38 -25.21
CA GLY A 557 7.10 -6.99 -23.88
C GLY A 557 6.49 -8.37 -23.97
#